data_AF-A0A2S6GX09-F1
#
_entry.id   AF-A0A2S6GX09-F1
#
_cell.length_a   1.000
_cell.length_b   1.000
_cell.length_c   1.000
_cell.angle_alpha   90.00
_cell.angle_beta   90.00
_cell.angle_gamma   90.00
#
_symmetry.space_group_name_H-M   'P 1'
#
loop_
_entity.id
_entity.type
_entity.pdbx_description
1 polymer ?
#
loop_
_entity_poly.entity_id
_entity_poly.type
_entity_poly.pdbx_seq_one_letter_code
_entity_poly.pdbx_strand_id
1 'polypeptide(L)'
;MVKPRSPHTKWAIALLVGLTATAYAVSLDDGPTPVAPVSRSEAEGVLRDAVRLARSGDLAGLCQSVADVAGICLHTVEGTRQSGQHPAETAPTIVGERRQADMLVLEVAGTRTDGTGYHADFGVLRTDSGPRGFNPVYWSGVRIGTSRPCADTPPNAVCARSESSPGD
;
A
#
# COMPACT_ATOMS: atom_id res chain seq x y z
N MET A 1 -36.27 -79.53 2.39
CA MET A 1 -35.71 -78.18 2.20
C MET A 1 -34.31 -78.15 2.80
N VAL A 2 -33.31 -78.64 2.07
CA VAL A 2 -31.86 -78.56 2.38
C VAL A 2 -31.14 -78.46 1.03
N LYS A 3 -30.25 -77.47 0.91
CA LYS A 3 -29.65 -76.93 -0.31
C LYS A 3 -28.41 -77.72 -0.76
N PRO A 4 -28.16 -77.94 -2.05
CA PRO A 4 -26.99 -78.68 -2.53
C PRO A 4 -25.73 -77.81 -2.51
N ARG A 5 -24.57 -78.40 -2.22
CA ARG A 5 -23.24 -77.80 -2.36
C ARG A 5 -22.28 -78.74 -3.09
N SER A 6 -21.92 -78.36 -4.30
CA SER A 6 -20.67 -78.64 -5.02
C SER A 6 -20.74 -77.81 -6.33
N PRO A 7 -19.64 -77.41 -7.01
CA PRO A 7 -18.33 -78.07 -7.06
C PRO A 7 -17.07 -77.16 -7.10
N HIS A 8 -15.92 -77.83 -6.88
CA HIS A 8 -14.63 -77.73 -7.57
C HIS A 8 -14.07 -76.37 -8.06
N THR A 9 -13.09 -75.88 -7.30
CA THR A 9 -11.67 -75.71 -7.69
C THR A 9 -11.28 -75.47 -9.16
N LYS A 10 -10.65 -74.29 -9.41
CA LYS A 10 -9.29 -74.04 -9.95
C LYS A 10 -9.20 -73.07 -11.17
N TRP A 11 -8.10 -72.29 -11.14
CA TRP A 11 -7.42 -71.52 -12.21
C TRP A 11 -8.12 -70.21 -12.64
N ALA A 12 -7.46 -69.09 -12.96
CA ALA A 12 -6.08 -68.62 -12.86
C ALA A 12 -6.10 -67.12 -13.26
N ILE A 13 -5.21 -66.33 -12.65
CA ILE A 13 -4.39 -65.24 -13.24
C ILE A 13 -5.09 -64.20 -14.14
N ALA A 14 -5.09 -62.94 -13.70
CA ALA A 14 -4.48 -61.83 -14.47
C ALA A 14 -4.34 -60.57 -13.60
N LEU A 15 -3.10 -60.30 -13.19
CA LEU A 15 -2.63 -58.99 -12.78
C LEU A 15 -2.79 -58.04 -13.98
N LEU A 16 -3.61 -57.00 -13.84
CA LEU A 16 -3.53 -55.82 -14.71
C LEU A 16 -3.08 -54.64 -13.87
N VAL A 17 -1.79 -54.39 -13.96
CA VAL A 17 -1.10 -53.18 -13.49
C VAL A 17 -1.66 -52.01 -14.30
N GLY A 18 -2.60 -51.27 -13.72
CA GLY A 18 -3.05 -50.00 -14.27
C GLY A 18 -1.97 -48.95 -14.04
N LEU A 19 -1.21 -48.64 -15.10
CA LEU A 19 -0.30 -47.50 -15.16
C LEU A 19 -1.05 -46.21 -14.80
N THR A 20 -0.81 -45.67 -13.61
CA THR A 20 -1.18 -44.29 -13.32
C THR A 20 -0.22 -43.39 -14.08
N ALA A 21 -0.70 -42.83 -15.19
CA ALA A 21 -0.05 -41.71 -15.86
C ALA A 21 -0.07 -40.50 -14.91
N THR A 22 0.94 -40.40 -14.06
CA THR A 22 1.21 -39.19 -13.28
C THR A 22 1.65 -38.14 -14.28
N ALA A 23 0.71 -37.30 -14.72
CA ALA A 23 1.03 -36.11 -15.48
C ALA A 23 1.84 -35.20 -14.55
N TYR A 24 3.16 -35.21 -14.73
CA TYR A 24 4.03 -34.18 -14.17
C TYR A 24 3.67 -32.88 -14.90
N ALA A 25 2.79 -32.09 -14.30
CA ALA A 25 2.65 -30.69 -14.65
C ALA A 25 4.02 -30.05 -14.34
N VAL A 26 4.81 -29.89 -15.39
CA VAL A 26 6.04 -29.13 -15.35
C VAL A 26 5.58 -27.70 -15.07
N SER A 27 5.72 -27.23 -13.83
CA SER A 27 5.56 -25.82 -13.51
C SER A 27 6.60 -25.08 -14.33
N LEU A 28 6.14 -24.48 -15.43
CA LEU A 28 6.89 -23.45 -16.09
C LEU A 28 7.14 -22.37 -15.04
N ASP A 29 8.41 -22.00 -14.94
CA ASP A 29 8.91 -20.93 -14.09
C ASP A 29 8.23 -19.63 -14.52
N ASP A 30 7.07 -19.34 -13.94
CA ASP A 30 6.37 -18.08 -14.13
C ASP A 30 7.26 -17.02 -13.48
N GLY A 31 7.97 -16.24 -14.33
CA GLY A 31 8.70 -15.07 -13.90
C GLY A 31 7.83 -14.17 -13.00
N PRO A 32 8.42 -13.28 -12.18
CA PRO A 32 7.71 -12.58 -11.12
C PRO A 32 6.39 -11.99 -11.62
N THR A 33 5.28 -12.50 -11.09
CA THR A 33 3.94 -12.03 -11.42
C THR A 33 3.90 -10.51 -11.21
N PRO A 34 3.52 -9.72 -12.22
CA PRO A 34 3.44 -8.26 -12.08
C PRO A 34 2.54 -7.91 -10.89
N VAL A 35 3.14 -7.27 -9.87
CA VAL A 35 2.38 -6.79 -8.72
C VAL A 35 1.40 -5.74 -9.22
N ALA A 36 0.10 -6.02 -9.12
CA ALA A 36 -0.89 -5.09 -9.65
C ALA A 36 -0.77 -3.73 -8.93
N PRO A 37 -0.97 -2.61 -9.64
CA PRO A 37 -0.88 -1.29 -9.02
C PRO A 37 -2.01 -1.09 -8.01
N VAL A 38 -1.80 -0.19 -7.04
CA VAL A 38 -2.84 0.23 -6.09
C VAL A 38 -4.03 0.85 -6.86
N SER A 39 -5.23 0.38 -6.54
CA SER A 39 -6.49 0.94 -7.01
C SER A 39 -6.93 2.13 -6.14
N ARG A 40 -7.78 3.00 -6.71
CA ARG A 40 -8.35 4.12 -5.96
C ARG A 40 -9.07 3.69 -4.69
N SER A 41 -9.90 2.64 -4.76
CA SER A 41 -10.64 2.12 -3.61
C SER A 41 -9.74 1.61 -2.49
N GLU A 42 -8.60 1.00 -2.83
CA GLU A 42 -7.61 0.60 -1.84
C GLU A 42 -6.96 1.81 -1.18
N ALA A 43 -6.55 2.81 -1.97
CA ALA A 43 -5.95 4.03 -1.44
C ALA A 43 -6.91 4.80 -0.51
N GLU A 44 -8.18 4.92 -0.90
CA GLU A 44 -9.23 5.48 -0.05
C GLU A 44 -9.45 4.67 1.23
N GLY A 45 -9.30 3.34 1.17
CA GLY A 45 -9.32 2.46 2.34
C GLY A 45 -8.21 2.79 3.33
N VAL A 46 -6.97 2.87 2.83
CA VAL A 46 -5.80 3.24 3.64
C VAL A 46 -5.97 4.64 4.25
N LEU A 47 -6.51 5.61 3.49
CA LEU A 47 -6.83 6.94 4.03
C LEU A 47 -7.89 6.90 5.13
N ARG A 48 -8.97 6.11 4.96
CA ARG A 48 -10.00 5.96 6.01
C ARG A 48 -9.43 5.39 7.30
N ASP A 49 -8.56 4.39 7.21
CA ASP A 49 -7.87 3.84 8.37
C ASP A 49 -6.96 4.86 9.04
N ALA A 50 -6.23 5.64 8.25
CA ALA A 50 -5.41 6.74 8.75
C ALA A 50 -6.24 7.77 9.54
N VAL A 51 -7.38 8.19 8.97
CA VAL A 51 -8.32 9.12 9.61
C VAL A 51 -8.87 8.55 10.91
N ARG A 52 -9.30 7.27 10.90
CA ARG A 52 -9.84 6.60 12.08
C ARG A 52 -8.83 6.59 13.23
N LEU A 53 -7.59 6.18 12.96
CA LEU A 53 -6.53 6.09 13.98
C LEU A 53 -6.08 7.46 14.48
N ALA A 54 -5.97 8.45 13.58
CA ALA A 54 -5.64 9.82 13.95
C ALA A 54 -6.71 10.43 14.87
N ARG A 55 -7.99 10.23 14.57
CA ARG A 55 -9.11 10.75 15.37
C ARG A 55 -9.25 10.06 16.71
N SER A 56 -8.91 8.77 16.82
CA SER A 56 -8.87 8.09 18.12
C SER A 56 -7.64 8.45 18.96
N GLY A 57 -6.75 9.32 18.45
CA GLY A 57 -5.48 9.64 19.10
C GLY A 57 -4.45 8.51 19.06
N ASP A 58 -4.72 7.43 18.32
CA ASP A 58 -3.82 6.28 18.20
C ASP A 58 -2.76 6.53 17.12
N LEU A 59 -1.89 7.49 17.38
CA LEU A 59 -0.84 7.90 16.44
C LEU A 59 0.27 6.84 16.31
N ALA A 60 0.48 6.04 17.34
CA ALA A 60 1.38 4.89 17.28
C ALA A 60 0.80 3.79 16.37
N GLY A 61 -0.48 3.46 16.54
CA GLY A 61 -1.20 2.53 15.68
C GLY A 61 -1.28 3.00 14.23
N LEU A 62 -1.48 4.31 13.99
CA LEU A 62 -1.37 4.93 12.66
C LEU A 62 -0.03 4.58 12.01
N CYS A 63 1.08 4.86 12.69
CA CYS A 63 2.40 4.63 12.11
C CYS A 63 2.78 3.15 11.96
N GLN A 64 2.23 2.26 12.78
CA GLN A 64 2.53 0.82 12.67
C GLN A 64 1.66 0.09 11.64
N SER A 65 0.39 0.48 11.53
CA SER A 65 -0.59 -0.23 10.69
C SER A 65 -0.78 0.39 9.31
N VAL A 66 -0.59 1.70 9.18
CA VAL A 66 -0.85 2.41 7.91
C VAL A 66 0.45 2.72 7.18
N ALA A 67 1.48 3.19 7.89
CA ALA A 67 2.71 3.64 7.25
C ALA A 67 3.46 2.49 6.57
N ASP A 68 4.06 2.79 5.43
CA ASP A 68 5.10 1.94 4.85
C ASP A 68 6.38 1.95 5.72
N VAL A 69 6.78 3.15 6.18
CA VAL A 69 7.94 3.34 7.06
C VAL A 69 7.52 3.99 8.39
N ALA A 70 7.34 3.16 9.42
CA ALA A 70 6.85 3.60 10.74
C ALA A 70 7.72 4.70 11.37
N GLY A 71 9.04 4.63 11.26
CA GLY A 71 9.96 5.62 11.83
C GLY A 71 9.79 7.02 11.22
N ILE A 72 9.63 7.11 9.90
CA ILE A 72 9.40 8.38 9.19
C ILE A 72 8.02 8.95 9.57
N CYS A 73 7.01 8.09 9.68
CA CYS A 73 5.69 8.49 10.15
C CYS A 73 5.76 9.10 11.56
N LEU A 74 6.43 8.43 12.51
CA LEU A 74 6.56 8.91 13.88
C LEU A 74 7.28 10.26 13.95
N HIS A 75 8.36 10.42 13.19
CA HIS A 75 9.07 11.69 13.09
C HIS A 75 8.16 12.81 12.56
N THR A 76 7.35 12.52 11.54
CA THR A 76 6.40 13.48 10.97
C THR A 76 5.28 13.84 11.95
N VAL A 77 4.73 12.85 12.66
CA VAL A 77 3.73 13.07 13.71
C VAL A 77 4.30 14.02 14.77
N GLU A 78 5.51 13.76 15.26
CA GLU A 78 6.15 14.58 16.28
C GLU A 78 6.40 16.02 15.77
N GLY A 79 6.88 16.17 14.54
CA GLY A 79 7.06 17.49 13.91
C GLY A 79 5.75 18.29 13.81
N THR A 80 4.65 17.62 13.44
CA THR A 80 3.32 18.28 13.42
C THR A 80 2.87 18.67 14.82
N ARG A 81 3.03 17.81 15.83
CA ARG A 81 2.70 18.12 17.23
C ARG A 81 3.49 19.32 17.77
N GLN A 82 4.80 19.35 17.55
CA GLN A 82 5.67 20.45 17.99
C GLN A 82 5.29 21.78 17.34
N SER A 83 4.74 21.72 16.12
CA SER A 83 4.25 22.88 15.38
C SER A 83 2.80 23.26 15.70
N GLY A 84 2.17 22.62 16.70
CA GLY A 84 0.76 22.83 17.04
C GLY A 84 -0.24 22.34 16.00
N GLN A 85 0.22 21.55 15.03
CA GLN A 85 -0.61 21.01 13.95
C GLN A 85 -1.24 19.69 14.37
N HIS A 86 -2.56 19.73 14.59
CA HIS A 86 -3.34 18.56 14.99
C HIS A 86 -4.42 18.23 13.95
N PRO A 87 -4.73 16.94 13.71
CA PRO A 87 -5.85 16.57 12.86
C PRO A 87 -7.16 17.01 13.51
N ALA A 88 -8.07 17.59 12.72
CA ALA A 88 -9.42 17.89 13.18
C ALA A 88 -10.30 16.63 13.21
N GLU A 89 -11.48 16.76 13.79
CA GLU A 89 -12.52 15.71 13.78
C GLU A 89 -13.13 15.47 12.40
N THR A 90 -13.00 16.43 11.48
CA THR A 90 -13.49 16.30 10.11
C THR A 90 -12.51 15.54 9.25
N ALA A 91 -13.01 14.53 8.53
CA ALA A 91 -12.21 13.81 7.54
C ALA A 91 -11.79 14.77 6.40
N PRO A 92 -10.59 14.59 5.82
CA PRO A 92 -10.20 15.33 4.63
C PRO A 92 -11.10 14.99 3.44
N THR A 93 -11.22 15.95 2.52
CA THR A 93 -11.81 15.73 1.20
C THR A 93 -10.71 15.37 0.21
N ILE A 94 -10.95 14.34 -0.60
CA ILE A 94 -10.08 14.03 -1.75
C ILE A 94 -10.42 15.01 -2.87
N VAL A 95 -9.47 15.87 -3.22
CA VAL A 95 -9.65 16.93 -4.24
C VAL A 95 -9.00 16.57 -5.57
N GLY A 96 -8.19 15.50 -5.61
CA GLY A 96 -7.54 15.02 -6.82
C GLY A 96 -6.82 13.70 -6.59
N GLU A 97 -6.34 13.12 -7.68
CA GLU A 97 -5.46 11.95 -7.63
C GLU A 97 -4.47 11.98 -8.79
N ARG A 98 -3.32 11.35 -8.60
CA ARG A 98 -2.34 11.14 -9.67
C ARG A 98 -1.53 9.87 -9.42
N ARG A 99 -1.01 9.28 -10.48
CA ARG A 99 0.00 8.22 -10.38
C ARG A 99 1.39 8.85 -10.41
N GLN A 100 2.26 8.37 -9.53
CA GLN A 100 3.66 8.80 -9.47
C GLN A 100 4.50 7.57 -9.14
N ALA A 101 5.47 7.23 -9.98
CA ALA A 101 6.23 5.98 -9.82
C ALA A 101 5.31 4.76 -9.62
N ASP A 102 5.47 4.03 -8.53
CA ASP A 102 4.74 2.83 -8.10
C ASP A 102 3.55 3.12 -7.17
N MET A 103 3.27 4.40 -6.91
CA MET A 103 2.26 4.86 -5.95
C MET A 103 1.08 5.57 -6.60
N LEU A 104 -0.09 5.42 -5.97
CA LEU A 104 -1.25 6.26 -6.20
C LEU A 104 -1.27 7.36 -5.15
N VAL A 105 -1.27 8.62 -5.57
CA VAL A 105 -1.32 9.78 -4.69
C VAL A 105 -2.72 10.32 -4.66
N LEU A 106 -3.32 10.38 -3.46
CA LEU A 106 -4.54 11.13 -3.21
C LEU A 106 -4.16 12.54 -2.77
N GLU A 107 -4.72 13.54 -3.45
CA GLU A 107 -4.59 14.93 -3.03
C GLU A 107 -5.73 15.24 -2.08
N VAL A 108 -5.40 15.62 -0.85
CA VAL A 108 -6.36 15.80 0.22
C VAL A 108 -6.35 17.24 0.72
N ALA A 109 -7.53 17.76 1.03
CA ALA A 109 -7.72 19.06 1.65
C ALA A 109 -8.59 18.95 2.90
N GLY A 110 -8.30 19.76 3.90
CA GLY A 110 -9.07 19.78 5.14
C GLY A 110 -8.68 20.93 6.05
N THR A 111 -9.12 20.82 7.30
CA THR A 111 -8.84 21.82 8.34
C THR A 111 -8.21 21.11 9.54
N ARG A 112 -7.27 21.78 10.22
CA ARG A 112 -6.68 21.31 11.47
C ARG A 112 -7.51 21.79 12.66
N THR A 113 -7.19 21.32 13.87
CA THR A 113 -7.92 21.71 15.10
C THR A 113 -7.83 23.20 15.42
N ASP A 114 -6.77 23.87 14.97
CA ASP A 114 -6.56 25.32 15.10
C ASP A 114 -7.37 26.15 14.07
N GLY A 115 -8.12 25.50 13.18
CA GLY A 115 -8.87 26.15 12.09
C GLY A 115 -8.04 26.40 10.82
N THR A 116 -6.74 26.10 10.82
CA THR A 116 -5.87 26.29 9.66
C THR A 116 -6.18 25.26 8.57
N GLY A 117 -6.45 25.73 7.36
CA GLY A 117 -6.61 24.87 6.17
C GLY A 117 -5.29 24.19 5.77
N TYR A 118 -5.37 22.99 5.21
CA TYR A 118 -4.22 22.31 4.62
C TYR A 118 -4.57 21.66 3.29
N HIS A 119 -3.54 21.52 2.45
CA HIS A 119 -3.49 20.63 1.31
C HIS A 119 -2.29 19.71 1.50
N ALA A 120 -2.49 18.40 1.32
CA ALA A 120 -1.42 17.42 1.44
C ALA A 120 -1.56 16.32 0.40
N ASP A 121 -0.47 15.60 0.19
CA ASP A 121 -0.43 14.38 -0.60
C ASP A 121 -0.40 13.16 0.30
N PHE A 122 -1.34 12.26 0.07
CA PHE A 122 -1.43 10.96 0.71
C PHE A 122 -1.07 9.88 -0.32
N GLY A 123 0.21 9.53 -0.37
CA GLY A 123 0.71 8.48 -1.24
C GLY A 123 0.37 7.10 -0.70
N VAL A 124 -0.06 6.19 -1.56
CA VAL A 124 -0.29 4.78 -1.24
C VAL A 124 0.46 3.91 -2.25
N LEU A 125 1.28 3.00 -1.73
CA LEU A 125 2.05 2.03 -2.50
C LEU A 125 1.70 0.61 -2.07
N ARG A 126 1.98 -0.37 -2.93
CA ARG A 126 1.74 -1.78 -2.62
C ARG A 126 3.01 -2.40 -2.04
N THR A 127 2.88 -2.97 -0.83
CA THR A 127 3.93 -3.77 -0.18
C THR A 127 3.55 -5.25 -0.21
N ASP A 128 4.47 -6.12 0.22
CA ASP A 128 4.20 -7.56 0.43
C ASP A 128 3.05 -7.80 1.43
N SER A 129 2.81 -6.85 2.33
CA SER A 129 1.74 -6.91 3.34
C SER A 129 0.42 -6.26 2.88
N GLY A 130 0.36 -5.79 1.64
CA GLY A 130 -0.78 -5.03 1.09
C GLY A 130 -0.50 -3.53 0.94
N PRO A 131 -1.53 -2.73 0.62
CA PRO A 131 -1.38 -1.30 0.39
C PRO A 131 -1.02 -0.57 1.69
N ARG A 132 0.01 0.27 1.64
CA ARG A 132 0.51 1.07 2.76
C ARG A 132 0.65 2.54 2.37
N GLY A 133 0.48 3.42 3.34
CA GLY A 133 0.64 4.86 3.18
C GLY A 133 2.11 5.25 3.17
N PHE A 134 2.57 5.85 2.07
CA PHE A 134 3.88 6.49 1.96
C PHE A 134 3.98 7.72 2.86
N ASN A 135 2.91 8.53 2.90
CA ASN A 135 2.78 9.69 3.78
C ASN A 135 1.44 9.62 4.55
N PRO A 136 1.37 8.86 5.65
CA PRO A 136 0.12 8.60 6.36
C PRO A 136 -0.40 9.80 7.18
N VAL A 137 0.44 10.80 7.44
CA VAL A 137 0.11 12.00 8.22
C VAL A 137 -0.57 13.02 7.30
N TYR A 138 -1.85 12.77 6.96
CA TYR A 138 -2.58 13.53 5.95
C TYR A 138 -2.77 15.03 6.29
N TRP A 139 -2.62 15.43 7.56
CA TRP A 139 -2.71 16.83 8.01
C TRP A 139 -1.36 17.56 8.05
N SER A 140 -0.26 16.89 7.65
CA SER A 140 1.10 17.46 7.68
C SER A 140 1.32 18.59 6.67
N GLY A 141 0.51 18.66 5.61
CA GLY A 141 0.73 19.59 4.50
C GLY A 141 1.87 19.20 3.56
N VAL A 142 2.46 18.01 3.74
CA VAL A 142 3.52 17.50 2.85
C VAL A 142 2.96 17.27 1.45
N ARG A 143 3.72 17.69 0.44
CA ARG A 143 3.45 17.46 -0.98
C ARG A 143 4.56 16.60 -1.59
N ILE A 144 4.19 15.60 -2.36
CA ILE A 144 5.07 14.59 -2.95
C ILE A 144 5.37 14.99 -4.40
N GLY A 145 6.65 15.15 -4.73
CA GLY A 145 7.07 15.44 -6.10
C GLY A 145 6.82 16.85 -6.59
N THR A 146 6.33 17.77 -5.76
CA THR A 146 6.32 19.20 -6.11
C THR A 146 7.70 19.78 -5.76
N SER A 147 8.65 19.69 -6.68
CA SER A 147 9.60 20.80 -6.81
C SER A 147 8.74 22.03 -7.04
N ARG A 148 8.72 22.96 -6.08
CA ARG A 148 8.06 24.26 -6.29
C ARG A 148 8.57 24.80 -7.63
N PRO A 149 7.72 25.08 -8.63
CA PRO A 149 8.18 25.82 -9.78
C PRO A 149 8.81 27.11 -9.25
N CYS A 150 9.99 27.49 -9.72
CA CYS A 150 10.64 28.77 -9.33
C CYS A 150 9.77 30.01 -9.67
N ALA A 151 8.58 29.83 -10.23
CA ALA A 151 7.61 30.86 -10.54
C ALA A 151 7.06 31.60 -9.29
N ASP A 152 7.10 30.97 -8.10
CA ASP A 152 6.58 31.57 -6.86
C ASP A 152 7.68 32.25 -5.99
N THR A 153 8.89 32.42 -6.53
CA THR A 153 10.03 32.99 -5.81
C THR A 153 10.16 34.50 -6.12
N PRO A 154 10.35 35.38 -5.12
CA PRO A 154 10.65 36.79 -5.38
C PRO A 154 11.92 36.93 -6.23
N PRO A 155 12.06 38.00 -7.05
CA PRO A 155 13.07 38.12 -8.11
C PRO A 155 14.55 38.09 -7.65
N ASN A 156 14.81 37.97 -6.35
CA ASN A 156 16.14 37.95 -5.74
C ASN A 156 16.50 36.64 -5.03
N ALA A 157 15.66 35.60 -5.03
CA ALA A 157 16.07 34.30 -4.48
C ALA A 157 16.65 33.41 -5.60
N VAL A 158 17.95 33.10 -5.47
CA VAL A 158 18.69 32.22 -6.37
C VAL A 158 18.17 30.79 -6.18
N CYS A 159 17.46 30.26 -7.17
CA CYS A 159 17.15 28.83 -7.23
C CYS A 159 18.47 28.06 -7.41
N ALA A 160 18.90 27.33 -6.38
CA ALA A 160 20.02 26.39 -6.51
C ALA A 160 19.60 25.30 -7.49
N ARG A 161 20.06 25.39 -8.75
CA ARG A 161 20.13 24.23 -9.64
C ARG A 161 21.13 23.28 -9.00
N SER A 162 20.69 22.09 -8.59
CA SER A 162 21.62 21.00 -8.34
C SER A 162 22.26 20.64 -9.68
N GLU A 163 23.40 21.27 -9.98
CA GLU A 163 24.26 20.81 -11.06
C GLU A 163 24.71 19.41 -10.71
N SER A 164 24.28 18.44 -11.53
CA SER A 164 24.83 17.09 -11.53
C SER A 164 26.30 17.21 -11.88
N SER A 165 27.18 17.01 -10.91
CA SER A 165 28.62 16.94 -11.16
C SER A 165 28.89 15.77 -12.11
N PRO A 166 29.49 15.98 -13.30
CA PRO A 166 30.13 14.89 -14.00
C PRO A 166 31.35 14.49 -13.17
N GLY A 167 31.53 13.19 -12.97
CA GLY A 167 32.73 12.66 -12.31
C GLY A 167 33.97 12.84 -13.19
N ASP A 168 35.09 13.09 -12.53
CA ASP A 168 36.44 12.79 -13.01
C ASP A 168 37.05 11.73 -12.08
#